data_AF-A0A327X3W7-F1
#
_entry.id   AF-A0A327X3W7-F1
#
_cell.length_a   1.000
_cell.length_b   1.000
_cell.length_c   1.000
_cell.angle_alpha   90.00
_cell.angle_beta   90.00
_cell.angle_gamma   90.00
#
_symmetry.space_group_name_H-M   'P 1'
#
loop_
_entity.id
_entity.type
_entity.pdbx_description
1 polymer ?
#
loop_
_entity_poly.entity_id
_entity_poly.type
_entity_poly.pdbx_seq_one_letter_code
_entity_poly.pdbx_strand_id
1 'polypeptide(L)'
;MFSLHHVFRRPAPAFSLRTCARCLLLVSGLAVALTACSPAQEDQGPDLRAWLDEQYEQQLEFSPVARSRAGDRSLHGDIDEVTEAAFQRELEWKRQSVARMRDTFDYAALTADEQVSYDIWAYQYEQMARGAEFRDLTYVFEQMIGPHTSLPQILLTTHDVHTMQHMGDYNRRIRIIASVYCSI
;
A
#
# COMPACT_ATOMS: atom_id res chain seq x y z
N MET A 1 32.46 -32.04 41.18
CA MET A 1 32.45 -30.92 42.14
C MET A 1 31.36 -29.97 41.68
N PHE A 2 30.17 -30.09 42.28
CA PHE A 2 28.92 -29.44 41.87
C PHE A 2 28.90 -27.97 42.28
N SER A 3 28.30 -27.10 41.46
CA SER A 3 27.64 -25.89 41.95
C SER A 3 26.34 -25.60 41.18
N LEU A 4 25.27 -25.62 41.97
CA LEU A 4 23.90 -25.09 41.85
C LEU A 4 23.48 -24.33 40.58
N HIS A 5 22.32 -24.71 40.01
CA HIS A 5 21.05 -24.02 40.32
C HIS A 5 19.86 -24.80 39.77
N HIS A 6 18.94 -25.13 40.67
CA HIS A 6 17.70 -25.85 40.40
C HIS A 6 16.56 -25.02 41.01
N VAL A 7 15.46 -24.93 40.25
CA VAL A 7 14.07 -24.72 40.71
C VAL A 7 13.70 -23.32 41.22
N PHE A 8 12.71 -22.66 40.59
CA PHE A 8 11.32 -22.63 41.07
C PHE A 8 10.42 -21.71 40.24
N ARG A 9 9.41 -22.34 39.62
CA ARG A 9 8.23 -21.73 39.00
C ARG A 9 7.21 -21.47 40.13
N ARG A 10 6.64 -20.27 40.28
CA ARG A 10 5.40 -20.02 41.05
C ARG A 10 4.55 -18.87 40.46
N PRO A 11 3.22 -18.89 40.69
CA PRO A 11 2.20 -18.30 39.82
C PRO A 11 1.70 -16.91 40.25
N ALA A 12 0.88 -16.30 39.38
CA ALA A 12 0.31 -14.96 39.51
C ALA A 12 -0.66 -14.80 40.69
N PRO A 13 -0.66 -13.64 41.38
CA PRO A 13 -1.77 -13.20 42.20
C PRO A 13 -2.67 -12.19 41.48
N ALA A 14 -3.96 -12.52 41.41
CA ALA A 14 -5.04 -11.58 41.11
C ALA A 14 -5.19 -10.58 42.26
N PHE A 15 -5.10 -9.27 41.97
CA PHE A 15 -5.36 -8.22 42.95
C PHE A 15 -6.65 -7.47 42.64
N SER A 16 -7.53 -7.61 43.63
CA SER A 16 -8.86 -7.05 43.82
C SER A 16 -8.92 -5.53 43.71
N LEU A 17 -9.95 -5.04 43.01
CA LEU A 17 -10.39 -3.64 43.05
C LEU A 17 -10.80 -3.25 44.47
N ARG A 18 -10.13 -2.25 45.04
CA ARG A 18 -10.65 -1.45 46.13
C ARG A 18 -10.58 0.03 45.76
N THR A 19 -11.73 0.54 45.40
CA THR A 19 -12.09 1.94 45.25
C THR A 19 -11.69 2.72 46.51
N CYS A 20 -10.76 3.65 46.36
CA CYS A 20 -10.50 4.67 47.39
C CYS A 20 -10.92 6.03 46.81
N ALA A 21 -12.14 6.43 47.14
CA ALA A 21 -12.73 7.72 46.84
C ALA A 21 -11.99 8.83 47.62
N ARG A 22 -10.79 9.22 47.17
CA ARG A 22 -10.06 10.38 47.73
C ARG A 22 -8.88 10.88 46.88
N CYS A 23 -8.86 10.64 45.57
CA CYS A 23 -7.93 11.29 44.63
C CYS A 23 -8.67 12.11 43.55
N LEU A 24 -9.82 12.67 43.89
CA LEU A 24 -10.71 13.35 42.93
C LEU A 24 -10.48 14.87 42.80
N LEU A 25 -9.37 15.42 43.30
CA LEU A 25 -9.16 16.88 43.30
C LEU A 25 -7.71 17.32 43.07
N LEU A 26 -6.98 16.72 42.11
CA LEU A 26 -5.66 17.24 41.67
C LEU A 26 -5.24 16.73 40.27
N VAL A 27 -6.19 16.58 39.34
CA VAL A 27 -5.91 16.32 37.91
C VAL A 27 -6.72 17.29 37.06
N SER A 28 -6.55 18.59 37.31
CA SER A 28 -7.29 19.67 36.64
C SER A 28 -6.35 20.73 36.09
N GLY A 29 -5.27 20.33 35.40
CA GLY A 29 -4.28 21.33 34.96
C GLY A 29 -3.17 20.87 34.02
N LEU A 30 -3.39 19.85 33.18
CA LEU A 30 -2.49 19.58 32.04
C LEU A 30 -3.15 18.70 30.98
N ALA A 31 -4.25 19.17 30.37
CA ALA A 31 -4.91 18.49 29.26
C ALA A 31 -5.42 19.50 28.21
N VAL A 32 -4.63 20.54 27.93
CA VAL A 32 -4.88 21.47 26.83
C VAL A 32 -3.60 21.57 26.01
N ALA A 33 -3.55 20.84 24.89
CA ALA A 33 -2.75 21.08 23.67
C ALA A 33 -2.50 19.79 22.85
N LEU A 34 -3.47 18.86 22.79
CA LEU A 34 -3.53 17.84 21.74
C LEU A 34 -4.93 17.85 21.15
N THR A 35 -5.34 19.01 20.63
CA THR A 35 -6.55 19.12 19.84
C THR A 35 -6.23 19.87 18.56
N ALA A 36 -6.52 19.19 17.45
CA ALA A 36 -6.65 19.69 16.09
C ALA A 36 -5.36 20.02 15.33
N CYS A 37 -4.71 18.98 14.80
CA CYS A 37 -4.48 18.99 13.36
C CYS A 37 -5.75 18.37 12.74
N SER A 38 -6.77 19.19 12.56
CA SER A 38 -7.85 18.90 11.62
C SER A 38 -7.69 19.98 10.58
N PRO A 39 -7.37 19.68 9.30
CA PRO A 39 -7.48 20.69 8.28
C PRO A 39 -8.92 21.21 8.31
N ALA A 40 -9.03 22.54 8.29
CA ALA A 40 -10.32 23.22 8.19
C ALA A 40 -11.07 22.62 7.00
N GLN A 41 -12.25 22.07 7.28
CA GLN A 41 -13.17 21.64 6.25
C GLN A 41 -13.89 22.92 5.78
N GLU A 42 -13.27 23.61 4.83
CA GLU A 42 -13.97 24.57 3.99
C GLU A 42 -14.82 23.79 3.01
N ASP A 43 -16.12 24.09 3.00
CA ASP A 43 -17.11 23.46 2.13
C ASP A 43 -17.03 24.08 0.72
N GLN A 44 -17.39 23.25 -0.28
CA GLN A 44 -17.90 23.61 -1.64
C GLN A 44 -16.94 23.52 -2.84
N GLY A 45 -16.55 22.29 -3.19
CA GLY A 45 -16.06 21.83 -4.49
C GLY A 45 -16.13 20.29 -4.56
N PRO A 46 -15.98 19.63 -5.72
CA PRO A 46 -15.75 18.18 -5.75
C PRO A 46 -14.53 17.86 -4.88
N ASP A 47 -14.64 16.82 -4.03
CA ASP A 47 -13.55 16.42 -3.12
C ASP A 47 -12.44 15.71 -3.92
N LEU A 48 -11.31 16.39 -4.11
CA LEU A 48 -10.16 15.85 -4.84
C LEU A 48 -9.63 14.58 -4.16
N ARG A 49 -9.65 14.50 -2.83
CA ARG A 49 -9.12 13.36 -2.09
C ARG A 49 -9.98 12.13 -2.35
N ALA A 50 -11.30 12.27 -2.22
CA ALA A 50 -12.23 11.19 -2.55
C ALA A 50 -12.09 10.74 -4.01
N TRP A 51 -11.92 11.68 -4.95
CA TRP A 51 -11.71 11.35 -6.36
C TRP A 51 -10.38 10.60 -6.59
N LEU A 52 -9.30 11.03 -5.94
CA LEU A 52 -8.00 10.37 -6.02
C LEU A 52 -8.02 8.97 -5.40
N ASP A 53 -8.75 8.78 -4.30
CA ASP A 53 -8.97 7.46 -3.69
C ASP A 53 -9.66 6.51 -4.69
N GLU A 54 -10.71 6.99 -5.38
CA GLU A 54 -11.35 6.21 -6.44
C GLU A 54 -10.41 5.89 -7.61
N GLN A 55 -9.55 6.83 -8.02
CA GLN A 55 -8.56 6.56 -9.07
C GLN A 55 -7.50 5.56 -8.60
N TYR A 56 -7.12 5.59 -7.32
CA TYR A 56 -6.17 4.66 -6.75
C TYR A 56 -6.74 3.24 -6.69
N GLU A 57 -8.01 3.08 -6.31
CA GLU A 57 -8.69 1.77 -6.36
C GLU A 57 -8.73 1.21 -7.78
N GLN A 58 -9.02 2.06 -8.78
CA GLN A 58 -8.91 1.65 -10.19
C GLN A 58 -7.48 1.29 -10.59
N GLN A 59 -6.47 2.00 -10.08
CA GLN A 59 -5.07 1.67 -10.34
C GLN A 59 -4.70 0.29 -9.80
N LEU A 60 -5.24 -0.09 -8.64
CA LEU A 60 -5.00 -1.40 -8.04
C LEU A 60 -5.54 -2.56 -8.89
N GLU A 61 -6.52 -2.33 -9.76
CA GLU A 61 -7.03 -3.36 -10.67
C GLU A 61 -5.97 -3.83 -11.68
N PHE A 62 -4.98 -2.99 -12.02
CA PHE A 62 -3.87 -3.36 -12.90
C PHE A 62 -2.84 -4.27 -12.23
N SER A 63 -2.83 -4.36 -10.90
CA SER A 63 -1.81 -5.10 -10.15
C SER A 63 -2.42 -5.97 -9.03
N PRO A 64 -2.71 -7.26 -9.32
CA PRO A 64 -3.07 -8.23 -8.30
C PRO A 64 -2.05 -8.33 -7.15
N VAL A 65 -0.76 -8.09 -7.45
CA VAL A 65 0.30 -8.06 -6.43
C VAL A 65 0.17 -6.84 -5.53
N ALA A 66 -0.10 -5.65 -6.08
CA ALA A 66 -0.33 -4.44 -5.29
C ALA A 66 -1.57 -4.60 -4.39
N ARG A 67 -2.68 -5.17 -4.90
CA ARG A 67 -3.85 -5.50 -4.06
C ARG A 67 -3.49 -6.41 -2.89
N SER A 68 -2.72 -7.46 -3.18
CA SER A 68 -2.24 -8.39 -2.13
C SER A 68 -1.41 -7.66 -1.06
N ARG A 69 -0.57 -6.70 -1.46
CA ARG A 69 0.23 -5.87 -0.54
C ARG A 69 -0.61 -4.88 0.25
N ALA A 70 -1.68 -4.35 -0.35
CA ALA A 70 -2.67 -3.51 0.32
C ALA A 70 -3.58 -4.29 1.30
N GLY A 71 -3.48 -5.63 1.30
CA GLY A 71 -4.20 -6.52 2.21
C GLY A 71 -5.41 -7.21 1.59
N ASP A 72 -5.78 -6.88 0.36
CA ASP A 72 -6.83 -7.53 -0.39
C ASP A 72 -6.31 -8.79 -1.13
N ARG A 73 -6.84 -9.94 -0.73
CA ARG A 73 -6.42 -11.26 -1.22
C ARG A 73 -7.41 -11.88 -2.20
N SER A 74 -8.33 -11.12 -2.76
CA SER A 74 -9.29 -11.60 -3.76
C SER A 74 -8.62 -12.22 -5.00
N LEU A 75 -7.43 -11.74 -5.39
CA LEU A 75 -6.64 -12.21 -6.54
C LEU A 75 -5.29 -12.81 -6.12
N HIS A 76 -5.24 -13.50 -4.96
CA HIS A 76 -3.98 -13.94 -4.33
C HIS A 76 -3.19 -14.99 -5.13
N GLY A 77 -3.82 -15.65 -6.12
CA GLY A 77 -3.18 -16.58 -7.04
C GLY A 77 -2.67 -15.95 -8.34
N ASP A 78 -2.94 -14.67 -8.59
CA ASP A 78 -2.52 -13.92 -9.77
C ASP A 78 -1.21 -13.15 -9.51
N ILE A 79 -0.57 -12.75 -10.61
CA ILE A 79 0.51 -11.77 -10.66
C ILE A 79 0.24 -10.76 -11.78
N ASP A 80 0.93 -9.63 -11.74
CA ASP A 80 0.76 -8.53 -12.69
C ASP A 80 1.10 -8.96 -14.12
N GLU A 81 0.35 -8.45 -15.09
CA GLU A 81 0.58 -8.74 -16.52
C GLU A 81 1.78 -7.95 -17.03
N VAL A 82 2.84 -8.65 -17.47
CA VAL A 82 4.08 -8.02 -17.96
C VAL A 82 4.09 -8.01 -19.49
N THR A 83 3.11 -7.34 -20.11
CA THR A 83 3.02 -7.20 -21.58
C THR A 83 3.03 -5.74 -22.00
N GLU A 84 3.47 -5.47 -23.23
CA GLU A 84 3.40 -4.12 -23.81
C GLU A 84 1.95 -3.62 -23.88
N ALA A 85 1.01 -4.50 -24.23
CA ALA A 85 -0.40 -4.16 -24.27
C ALA A 85 -0.94 -3.77 -22.89
N ALA A 86 -0.55 -4.45 -21.82
CA ALA A 86 -0.94 -4.09 -20.45
C ALA A 86 -0.40 -2.71 -20.05
N PHE A 87 0.89 -2.46 -20.32
CA PHE A 87 1.50 -1.17 -20.08
C PHE A 87 0.79 -0.03 -20.82
N GLN A 88 0.47 -0.21 -22.10
CA GLN A 88 -0.23 0.81 -22.89
C GLN A 88 -1.64 1.08 -22.35
N ARG A 89 -2.36 0.05 -21.87
CA ARG A 89 -3.67 0.24 -21.22
C ARG A 89 -3.56 1.09 -19.96
N GLU A 90 -2.58 0.79 -19.10
CA GLU A 90 -2.37 1.56 -17.87
C GLU A 90 -1.94 3.01 -18.17
N LEU A 91 -1.01 3.20 -19.11
CA LEU A 91 -0.55 4.52 -19.52
C LEU A 91 -1.69 5.38 -20.07
N GLU A 92 -2.52 4.82 -20.94
CA GLU A 92 -3.66 5.52 -21.53
C GLU A 92 -4.74 5.83 -20.47
N TRP A 93 -5.03 4.90 -19.56
CA TRP A 93 -5.91 5.15 -18.43
C TRP A 93 -5.39 6.29 -17.54
N LYS A 94 -4.09 6.28 -17.21
CA LYS A 94 -3.47 7.34 -16.38
C LYS A 94 -3.47 8.70 -17.10
N ARG A 95 -3.27 8.71 -18.41
CA ARG A 95 -3.41 9.93 -19.24
C ARG A 95 -4.82 10.52 -19.13
N GLN A 96 -5.83 9.67 -19.28
CA GLN A 96 -7.23 10.09 -19.21
C GLN A 96 -7.63 10.56 -17.82
N SER A 97 -7.13 9.91 -16.75
CA SER A 97 -7.42 10.35 -15.38
C SER A 97 -6.82 11.72 -15.09
N VAL A 98 -5.58 12.00 -15.53
CA VAL A 98 -4.95 13.34 -15.39
C VAL A 98 -5.71 14.39 -16.20
N ALA A 99 -6.16 14.08 -17.41
CA ALA A 99 -6.98 15.01 -18.21
C ALA A 99 -8.29 15.33 -17.50
N ARG A 100 -9.00 14.30 -16.98
CA ARG A 100 -10.22 14.49 -16.20
C ARG A 100 -9.98 15.32 -14.94
N MET A 101 -8.87 15.08 -14.24
CA MET A 101 -8.48 15.85 -13.05
C MET A 101 -8.34 17.34 -13.39
N ARG A 102 -7.60 17.65 -14.47
CA ARG A 102 -7.39 19.02 -14.97
C ARG A 102 -8.67 19.73 -15.39
N ASP A 103 -9.64 18.99 -15.93
CA ASP A 103 -10.93 19.54 -16.35
C ASP A 103 -11.92 19.71 -15.19
N THR A 104 -11.78 18.93 -14.11
CA THR A 104 -12.74 18.88 -13.01
C THR A 104 -12.38 19.81 -11.85
N PHE A 105 -11.09 19.95 -11.55
CA PHE A 105 -10.61 20.67 -10.37
C PHE A 105 -9.87 21.96 -10.76
N ASP A 106 -10.32 23.10 -10.22
CA ASP A 106 -9.59 24.36 -10.33
C ASP A 106 -8.41 24.36 -9.35
N TYR A 107 -7.19 24.30 -9.88
CA TYR A 107 -5.96 24.26 -9.10
C TYR A 107 -5.83 25.44 -8.12
N ALA A 108 -6.29 26.64 -8.49
CA ALA A 108 -6.18 27.82 -7.64
C ALA A 108 -7.17 27.78 -6.45
N ALA A 109 -8.22 26.98 -6.54
CA ALA A 109 -9.21 26.78 -5.49
C ALA A 109 -8.83 25.64 -4.53
N LEU A 110 -7.81 24.83 -4.84
CA LEU A 110 -7.33 23.74 -3.99
C LEU A 110 -6.54 24.24 -2.79
N THR A 111 -6.64 23.53 -1.66
CA THR A 111 -5.75 23.74 -0.52
C THR A 111 -4.30 23.39 -0.88
N ALA A 112 -3.33 23.87 -0.10
CA ALA A 112 -1.92 23.59 -0.35
C ALA A 112 -1.60 22.07 -0.38
N ASP A 113 -2.23 21.27 0.49
CA ASP A 113 -2.02 19.81 0.53
C ASP A 113 -2.64 19.11 -0.69
N GLU A 114 -3.79 19.61 -1.16
CA GLU A 114 -4.45 19.11 -2.37
C GLU A 114 -3.68 19.46 -3.64
N GLN A 115 -3.10 20.66 -3.71
CA GLN A 115 -2.20 21.05 -4.80
C GLN A 115 -1.01 20.09 -4.90
N VAL A 116 -0.40 19.72 -3.77
CA VAL A 116 0.67 18.72 -3.75
C VAL A 116 0.19 17.36 -4.27
N SER A 117 -0.99 16.93 -3.83
CA SER A 117 -1.56 15.64 -4.24
C SER A 117 -1.89 15.61 -5.74
N TYR A 118 -2.44 16.72 -6.24
CA TYR A 118 -2.70 16.98 -7.65
C TYR A 118 -1.41 16.91 -8.48
N ASP A 119 -0.36 17.60 -8.03
CA ASP A 119 0.93 17.65 -8.71
C ASP A 119 1.59 16.27 -8.75
N ILE A 120 1.54 15.51 -7.65
CA ILE A 120 2.06 14.14 -7.61
C ILE A 120 1.33 13.25 -8.62
N TRP A 121 0.00 13.34 -8.70
CA TRP A 121 -0.78 12.53 -9.64
C TRP A 121 -0.42 12.84 -11.10
N ALA A 122 -0.32 14.13 -11.45
CA ALA A 122 0.11 14.58 -12.77
C ALA A 122 1.56 14.16 -13.08
N TYR A 123 2.46 14.33 -12.10
CA TYR A 123 3.87 13.98 -12.22
C TYR A 123 4.08 12.49 -12.47
N GLN A 124 3.33 11.61 -11.78
CA GLN A 124 3.38 10.16 -12.01
C GLN A 124 3.07 9.81 -13.47
N TYR A 125 2.01 10.39 -14.04
CA TYR A 125 1.69 10.20 -15.46
C TYR A 125 2.83 10.70 -16.36
N GLU A 126 3.37 11.89 -16.11
CA GLU A 126 4.46 12.42 -16.92
C GLU A 126 5.70 11.53 -16.88
N GLN A 127 6.03 10.96 -15.73
CA GLN A 127 7.13 10.01 -15.61
C GLN A 127 6.86 8.72 -16.38
N MET A 128 5.64 8.18 -16.30
CA MET A 128 5.25 7.01 -17.08
C MET A 128 5.32 7.29 -18.58
N ALA A 129 4.81 8.45 -19.03
CA ALA A 129 4.81 8.84 -20.44
C ALA A 129 6.22 9.09 -20.98
N ARG A 130 7.08 9.78 -20.22
CA ARG A 130 8.50 9.97 -20.59
C ARG A 130 9.27 8.65 -20.59
N GLY A 131 9.00 7.77 -19.63
CA GLY A 131 9.64 6.46 -19.54
C GLY A 131 9.22 5.49 -20.63
N ALA A 132 8.04 5.68 -21.24
CA ALA A 132 7.51 4.79 -22.28
C ALA A 132 8.44 4.65 -23.49
N GLU A 133 9.12 5.73 -23.90
CA GLU A 133 10.10 5.72 -25.00
C GLU A 133 11.30 4.80 -24.70
N PHE A 134 11.67 4.68 -23.43
CA PHE A 134 12.87 3.96 -23.00
C PHE A 134 12.57 2.59 -22.37
N ARG A 135 11.32 2.12 -22.46
CA ARG A 135 10.87 0.87 -21.81
C ARG A 135 11.76 -0.32 -22.15
N ASP A 136 12.14 -0.43 -23.43
CA ASP A 136 12.91 -1.55 -23.95
C ASP A 136 14.43 -1.37 -23.78
N LEU A 137 14.87 -0.25 -23.17
CA LEU A 137 16.29 0.04 -22.91
C LEU A 137 16.72 -0.29 -21.47
N THR A 138 15.87 -0.97 -20.70
CA THR A 138 16.18 -1.35 -19.32
C THR A 138 17.02 -2.62 -19.25
N TYR A 139 17.85 -2.74 -18.21
CA TYR A 139 18.54 -3.98 -17.91
C TYR A 139 17.57 -4.94 -17.24
N VAL A 140 17.19 -5.99 -17.96
CA VAL A 140 16.30 -7.05 -17.46
C VAL A 140 16.94 -7.82 -16.30
N PHE A 141 18.27 -7.95 -16.29
CA PHE A 141 19.01 -8.66 -15.26
C PHE A 141 20.16 -7.80 -14.75
N GLU A 142 20.17 -7.54 -13.44
CA GLU A 142 21.22 -6.82 -12.73
C GLU A 142 21.25 -7.25 -11.25
N GLN A 143 22.27 -6.84 -10.49
CA GLN A 143 22.55 -7.37 -9.15
C GLN A 143 21.59 -6.96 -8.01
N MET A 144 20.80 -5.90 -8.17
CA MET A 144 19.96 -5.29 -7.13
C MET A 144 18.46 -5.54 -7.32
N ILE A 145 17.97 -5.43 -8.55
CA ILE A 145 16.55 -5.37 -8.94
C ILE A 145 16.38 -6.15 -10.26
N GLY A 146 15.18 -6.65 -10.48
CA GLY A 146 14.76 -7.25 -11.74
C GLY A 146 13.75 -8.37 -11.51
N PRO A 147 13.19 -8.96 -12.58
CA PRO A 147 12.22 -10.06 -12.47
C PRO A 147 12.76 -11.24 -11.66
N HIS A 148 14.07 -11.49 -11.75
CA HIS A 148 14.76 -12.57 -11.03
C HIS A 148 14.82 -12.36 -9.50
N THR A 149 14.68 -11.13 -8.99
CA THR A 149 14.58 -10.85 -7.54
C THR A 149 13.13 -10.58 -7.12
N SER A 150 12.38 -9.81 -7.92
CA SER A 150 11.04 -9.35 -7.57
C SER A 150 10.00 -10.47 -7.62
N LEU A 151 10.04 -11.35 -8.64
CA LEU A 151 9.05 -12.43 -8.78
C LEU A 151 9.16 -13.47 -7.64
N PRO A 152 10.36 -13.95 -7.25
CA PRO A 152 10.49 -14.79 -6.07
C PRO A 152 10.12 -14.06 -4.78
N GLN A 153 10.44 -12.77 -4.66
CA GLN A 153 10.09 -11.99 -3.46
C GLN A 153 8.58 -11.94 -3.23
N ILE A 154 7.75 -11.84 -4.27
CA ILE A 154 6.28 -11.89 -4.15
C ILE A 154 5.82 -13.17 -3.44
N LEU A 155 6.42 -14.32 -3.79
CA LEU A 155 6.11 -15.60 -3.16
C LEU A 155 6.55 -15.64 -1.69
N LEU A 156 7.68 -15.02 -1.37
CA LEU A 156 8.27 -15.07 -0.02
C LEU A 156 7.59 -14.12 0.96
N THR A 157 7.23 -12.91 0.52
CA THR A 157 6.81 -11.84 1.45
C THR A 157 5.33 -11.49 1.36
N THR A 158 4.68 -11.74 0.22
CA THR A 158 3.30 -11.33 -0.04
C THR A 158 2.33 -12.52 -0.05
N HIS A 159 2.83 -13.75 0.00
CA HIS A 159 2.01 -14.96 -0.11
C HIS A 159 2.04 -15.83 1.16
N ASP A 160 1.02 -15.65 1.99
CA ASP A 160 0.85 -16.36 3.25
C ASP A 160 -0.05 -17.58 3.06
N VAL A 161 0.35 -18.70 3.67
CA VAL A 161 -0.35 -19.98 3.53
C VAL A 161 -0.98 -20.36 4.86
N HIS A 162 -2.31 -20.32 4.91
CA HIS A 162 -3.09 -20.74 6.07
C HIS A 162 -4.14 -21.81 5.73
N THR A 163 -4.45 -21.99 4.46
CA THR A 163 -5.48 -22.93 3.97
C THR A 163 -4.97 -23.70 2.75
N MET A 164 -5.67 -24.79 2.42
CA MET A 164 -5.38 -25.55 1.19
C MET A 164 -5.55 -24.71 -0.07
N GLN A 165 -6.53 -23.80 -0.08
CA GLN A 165 -6.75 -22.89 -1.19
C GLN A 165 -5.54 -21.98 -1.42
N HIS A 166 -4.94 -21.44 -0.35
CA HIS A 166 -3.75 -20.59 -0.48
C HIS A 166 -2.58 -21.37 -1.11
N MET A 167 -2.40 -22.66 -0.81
CA MET A 167 -1.40 -23.46 -1.53
C MET A 167 -1.74 -23.65 -3.02
N GLY A 168 -3.01 -23.74 -3.37
CA GLY A 168 -3.47 -23.70 -4.76
C GLY A 168 -3.03 -22.41 -5.46
N ASP A 169 -3.27 -21.27 -4.81
CA ASP A 169 -2.92 -19.94 -5.29
C ASP A 169 -1.39 -19.74 -5.39
N TYR A 170 -0.63 -20.23 -4.41
CA TYR A 170 0.84 -20.24 -4.42
C TYR A 170 1.37 -21.03 -5.63
N ASN A 171 0.85 -22.23 -5.86
CA ASN A 171 1.21 -23.06 -7.00
C ASN A 171 0.85 -22.39 -8.32
N ARG A 172 -0.27 -21.64 -8.36
CA ARG A 172 -0.65 -20.86 -9.54
C ARG A 172 0.36 -19.75 -9.81
N ARG A 173 0.76 -18.96 -8.82
CA ARG A 173 1.82 -17.94 -8.95
C ARG A 173 3.13 -18.53 -9.48
N ILE A 174 3.58 -19.68 -8.96
CA ILE A 174 4.80 -20.34 -9.46
C ILE A 174 4.71 -20.63 -10.97
N ARG A 175 3.57 -21.15 -11.44
CA ARG A 175 3.38 -21.45 -12.86
C ARG A 175 3.39 -20.19 -13.73
N ILE A 176 2.76 -19.11 -13.27
CA ILE A 176 2.76 -17.85 -14.02
C ILE A 176 4.16 -17.25 -14.04
N ILE A 177 4.87 -17.25 -12.91
CA ILE A 177 6.27 -16.78 -12.83
C ILE A 177 7.16 -17.56 -13.81
N ALA A 178 7.01 -18.89 -13.87
CA ALA A 178 7.73 -19.71 -14.85
C ALA A 178 7.40 -19.31 -16.30
N SER A 179 6.15 -18.98 -16.61
CA SER A 179 5.75 -18.47 -17.91
C SER A 179 6.37 -17.11 -18.22
N VAL A 180 6.39 -16.20 -17.23
CA VAL A 180 6.96 -14.86 -17.39
C VAL A 180 8.45 -14.92 -17.69
N TYR A 181 9.20 -15.80 -17.01
CA TYR A 181 10.62 -16.02 -17.33
C TYR A 181 10.86 -16.56 -18.73
N CYS A 182 9.90 -17.24 -19.35
CA CYS A 182 10.04 -17.73 -20.72
C CYS A 182 9.76 -16.63 -21.76
N SER A 183 9.06 -15.56 -21.37
CA SER A 183 8.71 -14.42 -22.25
C SER A 183 9.69 -13.24 -22.17
N ILE A 184 10.60 -13.26 -21.20
CA ILE A 184 11.62 -12.25 -20.95
C ILE A 184 12.95 -12.74 -21.53
#